data_AF-A0A970HMT1-F1
#
_entry.id   AF-A0A970HMT1-F1
#
_cell.length_a   1.000
_cell.length_b   1.000
_cell.length_c   1.000
_cell.angle_alpha   90.00
_cell.angle_beta   90.00
_cell.angle_gamma   90.00
#
_symmetry.space_group_name_H-M   'P 1'
#
loop_
_entity.id
_entity.type
_entity.pdbx_description
1 polymer ?
#
loop_
_entity_poly.entity_id
_entity_poly.type
_entity_poly.pdbx_seq_one_letter_code
_entity_poly.pdbx_strand_id
1 'polypeptide(L)'
;MSDAAFSGEKSVVVEALNGEMSGYWGQDSIAVKPGESLLLSAWVKLERGRVLMYAIGYDNRSGQRRQVYNDRRLYLSSAADNPLYPVFVKAELLRGLLGPEWQRQRLYFENSPDVNLVNVRLGLYFGSTPGEVRFDRAYFGPPWVTLSVNVSGESIHRVEILDDIGNTIHDSKALEGRTNWSSTLRIPADLEYCEIVVTDGDGQVTRLRHPQDS
;
A
#
# COMPACT_ATOMS: atom_id res chain seq x y z
N MET A 1 17.19 3.99 -10.24
CA MET A 1 16.77 4.81 -9.08
C MET A 1 16.63 6.24 -9.56
N SER A 2 15.63 6.98 -9.08
CA SER A 2 15.39 8.37 -9.49
C SER A 2 14.99 9.25 -8.31
N ASP A 3 15.34 10.54 -8.39
CA ASP A 3 15.14 11.53 -7.34
C ASP A 3 13.69 12.00 -7.17
N ALA A 4 12.78 11.55 -8.05
CA ALA A 4 11.34 11.75 -7.89
C ALA A 4 10.74 10.58 -7.08
N ALA A 5 10.66 10.74 -5.76
CA ALA A 5 10.06 9.80 -4.81
C ALA A 5 8.71 10.33 -4.28
N PHE A 6 7.85 9.45 -3.76
CA PHE A 6 6.66 9.86 -2.99
C PHE A 6 7.10 10.45 -1.66
N SER A 7 8.14 9.88 -1.06
CA SER A 7 8.77 10.42 0.13
C SER A 7 10.27 10.17 0.16
N GLY A 8 11.04 11.20 0.44
CA GLY A 8 12.50 11.10 0.51
C GLY A 8 13.16 11.20 -0.86
N GLU A 9 14.33 10.58 -0.98
CA GLU A 9 15.27 10.87 -2.07
C GLU A 9 15.18 9.93 -3.27
N LYS A 10 14.63 8.70 -3.18
CA LYS A 10 14.73 7.71 -4.29
C LYS A 10 13.50 6.83 -4.49
N SER A 11 13.11 6.65 -5.75
CA SER A 11 12.12 5.66 -6.22
C SER A 11 12.72 4.62 -7.17
N VAL A 12 12.01 3.51 -7.35
CA VAL A 12 12.28 2.54 -8.42
C VAL A 12 11.54 2.99 -9.68
N VAL A 13 12.27 3.14 -10.78
CA VAL A 13 11.71 3.48 -12.09
C VAL A 13 11.84 2.26 -12.99
N VAL A 14 10.77 1.95 -13.71
CA VAL A 14 10.77 0.95 -14.78
C VAL A 14 10.31 1.64 -16.06
N GLU A 15 11.12 1.53 -17.10
CA GLU A 15 10.89 2.13 -18.42
C GLU A 15 10.78 1.04 -19.48
N ALA A 16 9.77 1.16 -20.33
CA ALA A 16 9.58 0.36 -21.54
C ALA A 16 9.71 1.29 -22.75
N LEU A 17 10.73 1.08 -23.59
CA LEU A 17 11.02 1.95 -24.74
C LEU A 17 9.96 1.84 -25.86
N ASN A 18 9.19 0.74 -25.86
CA ASN A 18 8.04 0.53 -26.74
C ASN A 18 6.99 -0.36 -26.06
N GLY A 19 5.81 -0.50 -26.68
CA GLY A 19 4.69 -1.27 -26.13
C GLY A 19 4.89 -2.79 -26.09
N GLU A 20 5.91 -3.31 -26.78
CA GLU A 20 6.23 -4.75 -26.79
C GLU A 20 7.17 -5.14 -25.64
N MET A 21 7.74 -4.16 -24.93
CA MET A 21 8.62 -4.42 -23.80
C MET A 21 7.82 -4.65 -22.51
N SER A 22 8.35 -5.52 -21.67
CA SER A 22 7.92 -5.65 -20.28
C SER A 22 9.14 -5.69 -19.37
N GLY A 23 8.99 -5.19 -18.15
CA GLY A 23 10.07 -5.08 -17.19
C GLY A 23 9.51 -5.08 -15.79
N TYR A 24 10.15 -5.82 -14.88
CA TYR A 24 9.68 -5.98 -13.51
C TYR A 24 10.83 -5.87 -12.54
N TRP A 25 10.61 -5.09 -11.49
CA TRP A 25 11.32 -5.30 -10.25
C TRP A 25 10.64 -6.43 -9.47
N GLY A 26 11.41 -7.17 -8.69
CA GLY A 26 10.86 -8.25 -7.90
C GLY A 26 11.74 -8.66 -6.73
N GLN A 27 11.09 -9.29 -5.76
CA GLN A 27 11.72 -9.98 -4.65
C GLN A 27 11.25 -11.42 -4.64
N ASP A 28 12.19 -12.33 -4.38
CA ASP A 28 11.95 -13.76 -4.41
C ASP A 28 12.04 -14.40 -3.03
N SER A 29 11.30 -15.50 -2.89
CA SER A 29 11.39 -16.41 -1.74
C SER A 29 11.05 -15.75 -0.40
N ILE A 30 10.01 -14.90 -0.39
CA ILE A 30 9.48 -14.32 0.85
C ILE A 30 8.72 -15.40 1.61
N ALA A 31 9.16 -15.71 2.83
CA ALA A 31 8.50 -16.70 3.68
C ALA A 31 7.11 -16.22 4.12
N VAL A 32 6.12 -17.10 3.99
CA VAL A 32 4.73 -16.85 4.36
C VAL A 32 4.16 -18.05 5.11
N LYS A 33 3.16 -17.82 5.96
CA LYS A 33 2.37 -18.88 6.58
C LYS A 33 1.32 -19.39 5.59
N PRO A 34 1.09 -20.71 5.55
CA PRO A 34 -0.04 -21.29 4.84
C PRO A 34 -1.40 -20.70 5.23
N GLY A 35 -2.24 -20.41 4.25
CA GLY A 35 -3.59 -19.84 4.42
C GLY A 35 -3.62 -18.41 4.97
N GLU A 36 -2.49 -17.69 5.03
CA GLU A 36 -2.49 -16.36 5.63
C GLU A 36 -3.05 -15.28 4.70
N SER A 37 -3.72 -14.29 5.30
CA SER A 37 -4.11 -13.07 4.60
C SER A 37 -2.89 -12.20 4.36
N LEU A 38 -2.73 -11.71 3.13
CA LEU A 38 -1.59 -10.93 2.67
C LEU A 38 -2.06 -9.64 1.99
N LEU A 39 -1.18 -8.65 2.03
CA LEU A 39 -1.26 -7.38 1.32
C LEU A 39 0.01 -7.22 0.49
N LEU A 40 -0.18 -6.97 -0.80
CA LEU A 40 0.83 -6.35 -1.65
C LEU A 40 0.42 -4.89 -1.89
N SER A 41 1.25 -3.94 -1.47
CA SER A 41 0.99 -2.53 -1.74
C SER A 41 2.22 -1.76 -2.20
N ALA A 42 1.98 -0.65 -2.88
CA ALA A 42 3.01 0.30 -3.27
C ALA A 42 2.36 1.66 -3.56
N TRP A 43 3.14 2.72 -3.40
CA TRP A 43 2.84 3.98 -4.06
C TRP A 43 3.24 3.86 -5.53
N VAL A 44 2.31 4.19 -6.42
CA VAL A 44 2.49 4.08 -7.87
C VAL A 44 2.24 5.43 -8.51
N LYS A 45 3.18 5.88 -9.33
CA LYS A 45 3.03 7.02 -10.23
C LYS A 45 3.23 6.53 -11.65
N LEU A 46 2.19 6.64 -12.47
CA LEU A 46 2.15 6.12 -13.83
C LEU A 46 1.89 7.26 -14.80
N GLU A 47 2.90 7.62 -15.57
CA GLU A 47 2.79 8.66 -16.59
C GLU A 47 2.12 8.11 -17.86
N ARG A 48 2.52 6.89 -18.26
CA ARG A 48 2.06 6.21 -19.49
C ARG A 48 2.30 4.70 -19.40
N GLY A 49 1.54 3.92 -20.18
CA GLY A 49 1.66 2.48 -20.23
C GLY A 49 0.70 1.74 -19.28
N ARG A 50 1.04 0.48 -19.00
CA ARG A 50 0.24 -0.43 -18.18
C ARG A 50 1.10 -1.13 -17.15
N VAL A 51 0.61 -1.18 -15.92
CA VAL A 51 1.31 -1.70 -14.76
C VAL A 51 0.67 -3.01 -14.31
N LEU A 52 1.52 -3.95 -13.93
CA LEU A 52 1.11 -5.22 -13.34
C LEU A 52 1.86 -5.41 -12.02
N MET A 53 1.10 -5.49 -10.93
CA MET A 53 1.59 -5.88 -9.61
C MET A 53 1.07 -7.28 -9.32
N TYR A 54 1.95 -8.22 -8.97
CA TYR A 54 1.51 -9.59 -8.74
C TYR A 54 2.36 -10.39 -7.76
N ALA A 55 1.74 -11.43 -7.22
CA ALA A 55 2.34 -12.40 -6.33
C ALA A 55 2.17 -13.83 -6.88
N ILE A 56 3.26 -14.61 -6.87
CA ILE A 56 3.29 -16.03 -7.23
C ILE A 56 3.59 -16.84 -5.98
N GLY A 57 2.74 -17.82 -5.68
CA GLY A 57 2.88 -18.70 -4.52
C GLY A 57 3.58 -20.02 -4.86
N TYR A 58 4.45 -20.47 -3.97
CA TYR A 58 5.21 -21.71 -4.08
C TYR A 58 5.11 -22.55 -2.80
N ASP A 59 5.21 -23.87 -2.98
CA ASP A 59 5.52 -24.84 -1.95
C ASP A 59 7.01 -25.22 -2.08
N ASN A 60 7.75 -25.11 -0.99
CA ASN A 60 9.15 -25.53 -0.90
C ASN A 60 9.43 -26.44 0.31
N ARG A 61 8.39 -27.07 0.89
CA ARG A 61 8.54 -27.93 2.08
C ARG A 61 9.39 -29.17 1.82
N SER A 62 9.39 -29.68 0.59
CA SER A 62 10.20 -30.84 0.17
C SER A 62 11.63 -30.47 -0.25
N GLY A 63 12.02 -29.19 -0.19
CA GLY A 63 13.28 -28.69 -0.75
C GLY A 63 13.29 -28.52 -2.27
N GLN A 64 12.23 -28.93 -2.97
CA GLN A 64 12.00 -28.61 -4.37
C GLN A 64 10.90 -27.55 -4.49
N ARG A 65 11.22 -26.45 -5.16
CA ARG A 65 10.30 -25.34 -5.36
C ARG A 65 9.23 -25.70 -6.39
N ARG A 66 8.01 -25.98 -5.93
CA ARG A 66 6.83 -26.21 -6.77
C ARG A 66 5.94 -24.98 -6.77
N GLN A 67 5.61 -24.46 -7.95
CA GLN A 67 4.63 -23.39 -8.06
C GLN A 67 3.22 -23.92 -7.74
N VAL A 68 2.51 -23.22 -6.87
CA VAL A 68 1.14 -23.57 -6.46
C VAL A 68 0.12 -22.70 -7.20
N TYR A 69 0.32 -21.38 -7.27
CA TYR A 69 -0.54 -20.48 -8.07
C TYR A 69 0.24 -19.30 -8.67
N ASN A 70 -0.32 -18.71 -9.74
CA ASN A 70 0.27 -17.57 -10.49
C ASN A 70 -0.58 -16.28 -10.49
N ASP A 71 -1.73 -16.28 -9.80
CA ASP A 71 -2.86 -15.44 -10.23
C ASP A 71 -3.35 -14.41 -9.21
N ARG A 72 -2.49 -13.95 -8.28
CA ARG A 72 -2.81 -12.78 -7.47
C ARG A 72 -2.24 -11.54 -8.17
N ARG A 73 -3.06 -10.92 -9.00
CA ARG A 73 -2.66 -9.85 -9.93
C ARG A 73 -3.53 -8.62 -9.77
N LEU A 74 -2.90 -7.46 -9.82
CA LEU A 74 -3.54 -6.15 -9.92
C LEU A 74 -3.06 -5.49 -11.21
N TYR A 75 -4.00 -5.22 -12.11
CA TYR A 75 -3.75 -4.54 -13.38
C TYR A 75 -4.11 -3.06 -13.24
N LEU A 76 -3.19 -2.20 -13.64
CA LEU A 76 -3.35 -0.75 -13.60
C LEU A 76 -2.96 -0.20 -14.98
N SER A 77 -3.57 0.91 -15.40
CA SER A 77 -3.32 1.51 -16.72
C SER A 77 -3.41 3.02 -16.64
N SER A 78 -2.66 3.72 -17.50
CA SER A 78 -2.87 5.15 -17.70
C SER A 78 -4.20 5.38 -18.40
N ALA A 79 -4.81 6.56 -18.22
CA ALA A 79 -6.04 6.90 -18.94
C ALA A 79 -5.87 6.85 -20.47
N ALA A 80 -4.69 7.18 -20.99
CA ALA A 80 -4.38 7.17 -22.42
C ALA A 80 -4.28 5.75 -23.01
N ASP A 81 -3.95 4.73 -22.22
CA ASP A 81 -3.81 3.34 -22.66
C ASP A 81 -5.01 2.45 -22.32
N ASN A 82 -6.09 3.05 -21.79
CA ASN A 82 -7.31 2.34 -21.50
C ASN A 82 -8.05 2.02 -22.81
N PRO A 83 -8.32 0.72 -23.09
CA PRO A 83 -8.94 0.30 -24.34
C PRO A 83 -10.37 0.84 -24.54
N LEU A 84 -10.97 1.47 -23.53
CA LEU A 84 -12.32 2.04 -23.56
C LEU A 84 -12.36 3.58 -23.57
N TYR A 85 -11.22 4.26 -23.73
CA TYR A 85 -11.19 5.73 -23.78
C TYR A 85 -11.48 6.24 -25.20
N PRO A 86 -12.77 6.44 -25.55
CA PRO A 86 -13.30 7.80 -25.64
C PRO A 86 -14.75 7.96 -25.11
N VAL A 87 -14.99 9.11 -24.43
CA VAL A 87 -16.26 9.79 -24.04
C VAL A 87 -17.48 8.91 -23.68
N PHE A 88 -18.02 9.07 -22.45
CA PHE A 88 -19.21 8.40 -21.86
C PHE A 88 -19.00 7.13 -21.02
N VAL A 89 -17.79 6.86 -20.53
CA VAL A 89 -17.56 5.74 -19.62
C VAL A 89 -17.89 6.14 -18.17
N LYS A 90 -18.76 5.36 -17.51
CA LYS A 90 -19.09 5.54 -16.08
C LYS A 90 -17.82 5.39 -15.23
N ALA A 91 -17.66 6.23 -14.21
CA ALA A 91 -16.46 6.25 -13.34
C ALA A 91 -16.08 4.87 -12.76
N GLU A 92 -17.05 3.99 -12.52
CA GLU A 92 -16.82 2.63 -12.02
C GLU A 92 -16.05 1.73 -12.98
N LEU A 93 -16.11 1.99 -14.28
CA LEU A 93 -15.38 1.27 -15.33
C LEU A 93 -13.95 1.83 -15.51
N LEU A 94 -13.58 2.87 -14.76
CA LEU A 94 -12.24 3.45 -14.72
C LEU A 94 -11.39 2.88 -13.56
N ARG A 95 -11.87 1.84 -12.85
CA ARG A 95 -11.09 1.18 -11.81
C ARG A 95 -9.76 0.66 -12.37
N GLY A 96 -8.66 1.01 -11.69
CA GLY A 96 -7.31 0.70 -12.14
C GLY A 96 -6.71 1.76 -13.08
N LEU A 97 -7.40 2.88 -13.32
CA LEU A 97 -6.76 4.05 -13.91
C LEU A 97 -5.90 4.78 -12.88
N LEU A 98 -4.64 5.00 -13.23
CA LEU A 98 -3.73 5.86 -12.49
C LEU A 98 -3.59 7.20 -13.20
N GLY A 99 -3.53 8.26 -12.40
CA GLY A 99 -3.13 9.59 -12.85
C GLY A 99 -1.61 9.81 -12.73
N PRO A 100 -1.11 10.98 -13.13
CA PRO A 100 0.30 11.33 -13.03
C PRO A 100 0.75 11.60 -11.57
N GLU A 101 -0.19 11.64 -10.63
CA GLU A 101 0.10 11.78 -9.21
C GLU A 101 0.35 10.43 -8.55
N TRP A 102 1.09 10.44 -7.45
CA TRP A 102 1.31 9.26 -6.63
C TRP A 102 -0.01 8.77 -6.03
N GLN A 103 -0.28 7.48 -6.21
CA GLN A 103 -1.46 6.84 -5.64
C GLN A 103 -1.07 5.53 -4.97
N ARG A 104 -1.53 5.30 -3.73
CA ARG A 104 -1.33 4.04 -3.03
C ARG A 104 -2.25 2.98 -3.60
N GLN A 105 -1.66 1.89 -4.10
CA GLN A 105 -2.37 0.75 -4.65
C GLN A 105 -2.20 -0.45 -3.75
N ARG A 106 -3.29 -1.20 -3.53
CA ARG A 106 -3.34 -2.30 -2.57
C ARG A 106 -4.02 -3.51 -3.20
N LEU A 107 -3.38 -4.67 -3.11
CA LEU A 107 -3.92 -5.98 -3.46
C LEU A 107 -3.99 -6.84 -2.20
N TYR A 108 -5.21 -7.03 -1.70
CA TYR A 108 -5.51 -7.93 -0.58
C TYR A 108 -5.85 -9.31 -1.12
N PHE A 109 -5.29 -10.36 -0.53
CA PHE A 109 -5.65 -11.73 -0.87
C PHE A 109 -5.33 -12.72 0.25
N GLU A 110 -6.03 -13.84 0.27
CA GLU A 110 -5.66 -15.02 1.06
C GLU A 110 -4.79 -15.95 0.20
N ASN A 111 -3.65 -16.39 0.76
CA ASN A 111 -2.81 -17.36 0.08
C ASN A 111 -3.37 -18.79 0.24
N SER A 112 -2.81 -19.75 -0.50
CA SER A 112 -3.23 -21.15 -0.40
C SER A 112 -2.61 -21.81 0.85
N PRO A 113 -3.31 -22.78 1.49
CA PRO A 113 -2.73 -23.65 2.51
C PRO A 113 -1.49 -24.46 2.08
N ASP A 114 -1.20 -24.49 0.78
CA ASP A 114 -0.01 -25.15 0.25
C ASP A 114 1.16 -24.20 -0.04
N VAL A 115 1.00 -22.89 0.23
CA VAL A 115 2.02 -21.90 -0.04
C VAL A 115 2.80 -21.54 1.22
N ASN A 116 4.13 -21.64 1.12
CA ASN A 116 5.06 -21.21 2.18
C ASN A 116 6.12 -20.21 1.68
N LEU A 117 6.19 -19.95 0.37
CA LEU A 117 7.04 -18.93 -0.23
C LEU A 117 6.26 -18.13 -1.27
N VAL A 118 6.50 -16.81 -1.33
CA VAL A 118 5.92 -15.93 -2.35
C VAL A 118 7.02 -15.16 -3.08
N ASN A 119 6.86 -15.02 -4.39
CA ASN A 119 7.57 -14.05 -5.20
C ASN A 119 6.65 -12.88 -5.51
N VAL A 120 7.15 -11.65 -5.35
CA VAL A 120 6.42 -10.43 -5.72
C VAL A 120 7.09 -9.77 -6.91
N ARG A 121 6.27 -9.15 -7.75
CA ARG A 121 6.69 -8.49 -8.98
C ARG A 121 5.88 -7.21 -9.18
N LEU A 122 6.59 -6.12 -9.47
CA LEU A 122 6.03 -4.80 -9.74
C LEU A 122 6.66 -4.30 -11.03
N GLY A 123 5.86 -3.92 -12.03
CA GLY A 123 6.45 -3.52 -13.29
C GLY A 123 5.46 -3.13 -14.36
N LEU A 124 6.01 -2.93 -15.56
CA LEU A 124 5.26 -2.68 -16.78
C LEU A 124 5.03 -4.00 -17.52
N TYR A 125 3.83 -4.16 -18.07
CA TYR A 125 3.51 -5.22 -19.00
C TYR A 125 3.12 -4.64 -20.36
N PHE A 126 3.02 -5.50 -21.37
CA PHE A 126 2.78 -5.13 -22.76
C PHE A 126 1.63 -4.12 -22.92
N GLY A 127 1.87 -3.10 -23.73
CA GLY A 127 0.97 -1.98 -23.97
C GLY A 127 0.99 -1.50 -25.42
N SER A 128 0.24 -0.44 -25.69
CA SER A 128 0.18 0.22 -27.00
C SER A 128 1.27 1.27 -27.20
N THR A 129 1.84 1.79 -26.12
CA THR A 129 2.80 2.89 -26.12
C THR A 129 4.01 2.55 -25.26
N PRO A 130 5.12 3.31 -25.37
CA PRO A 130 6.16 3.31 -24.35
C PRO A 130 5.56 3.54 -22.96
N GLY A 131 6.17 2.94 -21.95
CA GLY A 131 5.70 2.95 -20.57
C GLY A 131 6.74 3.53 -19.62
N GLU A 132 6.31 4.32 -18.64
CA GLU A 132 7.15 4.73 -17.51
C GLU A 132 6.31 4.67 -16.23
N VAL A 133 6.79 3.88 -15.27
CA VAL A 133 6.19 3.78 -13.94
C VAL A 133 7.25 3.97 -12.86
N ARG A 134 6.82 4.62 -11.79
CA ARG A 134 7.59 4.80 -10.57
C ARG A 134 6.88 4.10 -9.42
N PHE A 135 7.65 3.35 -8.65
CA PHE A 135 7.21 2.68 -7.43
C PHE A 135 7.98 3.22 -6.24
N ASP A 136 7.26 3.44 -5.15
CA ASP A 136 7.84 3.82 -3.87
C ASP A 136 7.11 3.09 -2.73
N ARG A 137 7.80 2.91 -1.60
CA ARG A 137 7.32 2.23 -0.39
C ARG A 137 6.53 0.95 -0.68
N ALA A 138 7.15 0.02 -1.40
CA ALA A 138 6.55 -1.28 -1.64
C ALA A 138 6.49 -2.08 -0.33
N TYR A 139 5.32 -2.65 -0.03
CA TYR A 139 5.08 -3.49 1.14
C TYR A 139 4.51 -4.84 0.71
N PHE A 140 5.00 -5.91 1.33
CA PHE A 140 4.42 -7.24 1.22
C PHE A 140 4.42 -7.95 2.57
N GLY A 141 3.25 -8.37 3.03
CA GLY A 141 3.12 -9.04 4.33
C GLY A 141 1.69 -9.07 4.84
N PRO A 142 1.48 -9.27 6.15
CA PRO A 142 0.17 -9.23 6.76
C PRO A 142 -0.53 -7.88 6.50
N PRO A 143 -1.84 -7.87 6.20
CA PRO A 143 -2.54 -6.64 5.84
C PRO A 143 -2.72 -5.66 7.00
N TRP A 144 -2.58 -6.13 8.24
CA TRP A 144 -2.92 -5.38 9.43
C TRP A 144 -1.96 -5.66 10.57
N VAL A 145 -1.71 -4.63 11.38
CA VAL A 145 -1.01 -4.73 12.67
C VAL A 145 -1.88 -4.20 13.80
N THR A 146 -1.54 -4.56 15.02
CA THR A 146 -2.20 -4.06 16.22
C THR A 146 -1.42 -2.86 16.76
N LEU A 147 -2.09 -1.72 16.89
CA LEU A 147 -1.60 -0.52 17.54
C LEU A 147 -2.29 -0.37 18.90
N SER A 148 -1.51 -0.33 19.98
CA SER A 148 -2.00 0.03 21.31
C SER A 148 -1.57 1.45 21.64
N VAL A 149 -2.54 2.31 21.92
CA VAL A 149 -2.33 3.72 22.26
C VAL A 149 -2.75 3.96 23.69
N ASN A 150 -1.88 4.59 24.47
CA ASN A 150 -2.17 5.07 25.81
C ASN A 150 -1.85 6.57 25.86
N VAL A 151 -2.83 7.36 26.29
CA VAL A 151 -2.73 8.82 26.44
C VAL A 151 -3.03 9.15 27.89
N SER A 152 -2.16 9.95 28.50
CA SER A 152 -2.34 10.49 29.85
C SER A 152 -2.12 12.01 29.82
N GLY A 153 -2.94 12.75 30.55
CA GLY A 153 -2.90 14.22 30.61
C GLY A 153 -3.84 14.76 31.69
N GLU A 154 -3.88 16.08 31.85
CA GLU A 154 -4.71 16.72 32.89
C GLU A 154 -6.20 16.76 32.51
N SER A 155 -6.51 17.05 31.23
CA SER A 155 -7.88 17.07 30.71
C SER A 155 -7.91 16.70 29.23
N ILE A 156 -8.21 15.44 28.90
CA ILE A 156 -8.28 14.93 27.53
C ILE A 156 -9.72 15.02 27.04
N HIS A 157 -9.93 15.75 25.95
CA HIS A 157 -11.25 15.97 25.35
C HIS A 157 -11.49 15.17 24.08
N ARG A 158 -10.45 14.86 23.30
CA ARG A 158 -10.56 14.04 22.09
C ARG A 158 -9.21 13.42 21.73
N VAL A 159 -9.24 12.19 21.22
CA VAL A 159 -8.10 11.52 20.62
C VAL A 159 -8.48 11.07 19.21
N GLU A 160 -7.72 11.53 18.22
CA GLU A 160 -7.82 11.10 16.83
C GLU A 160 -6.54 10.39 16.43
N ILE A 161 -6.67 9.37 15.58
CA ILE A 161 -5.53 8.68 14.98
C ILE A 161 -5.71 8.78 13.48
N LEU A 162 -4.73 9.39 12.82
CA LEU A 162 -4.71 9.63 11.38
C LEU A 162 -3.70 8.69 10.71
N ASP A 163 -3.98 8.29 9.47
CA ASP A 163 -3.01 7.61 8.63
C ASP A 163 -1.92 8.56 8.10
N ASP A 164 -0.92 8.00 7.41
CA ASP A 164 0.21 8.74 6.84
C ASP A 164 -0.14 9.67 5.66
N ILE A 165 -1.43 9.78 5.31
CA ILE A 165 -1.96 10.74 4.33
C ILE A 165 -3.10 11.60 4.91
N GLY A 166 -3.32 11.56 6.22
CA GLY A 166 -4.24 12.43 6.95
C GLY A 166 -5.69 11.94 7.05
N ASN A 167 -6.03 10.72 6.60
CA ASN A 167 -7.35 10.16 6.82
C ASN A 167 -7.52 9.67 8.26
N THR A 168 -8.70 9.88 8.84
CA THR A 168 -9.01 9.41 10.19
C THR A 168 -9.17 7.88 10.22
N ILE A 169 -8.27 7.21 10.95
CA ILE A 169 -8.38 5.79 11.31
C ILE A 169 -9.31 5.63 12.51
N HIS A 170 -9.19 6.50 13.50
CA HIS A 170 -9.98 6.46 14.72
C HIS A 170 -10.25 7.87 15.25
N ASP A 171 -11.41 8.02 15.88
CA ASP A 171 -11.83 9.24 16.57
C ASP A 171 -12.60 8.82 17.83
N SER A 172 -12.05 9.14 18.99
CA SER A 172 -12.63 8.81 20.29
C SER A 172 -13.97 9.50 20.55
N LYS A 173 -14.32 10.51 19.74
CA LYS A 173 -15.34 11.51 20.04
C LYS A 173 -15.00 12.24 21.35
N ALA A 174 -15.97 12.99 21.89
CA ALA A 174 -15.78 13.74 23.13
C ALA A 174 -15.52 12.80 24.31
N LEU A 175 -14.47 13.10 25.08
CA LEU A 175 -14.01 12.32 26.23
C LEU A 175 -14.28 12.98 27.59
N GLU A 176 -14.97 14.13 27.64
CA GLU A 176 -15.41 14.81 28.87
C GLU A 176 -14.28 15.11 29.88
N GLY A 177 -13.06 15.40 29.41
CA GLY A 177 -11.96 15.82 30.27
C GLY A 177 -11.32 14.69 31.08
N ARG A 178 -11.30 13.46 30.55
CA ARG A 178 -10.62 12.33 31.18
C ARG A 178 -9.13 12.59 31.36
N THR A 179 -8.54 12.04 32.41
CA THR A 179 -7.09 12.11 32.62
C THR A 179 -6.31 11.02 31.88
N ASN A 180 -7.00 9.93 31.51
CA ASN A 180 -6.40 8.82 30.78
C ASN A 180 -7.36 8.30 29.71
N TRP A 181 -6.80 7.87 28.57
CA TRP A 181 -7.49 7.16 27.52
C TRP A 181 -6.59 6.08 26.93
N SER A 182 -7.15 4.91 26.64
CA SER A 182 -6.44 3.86 25.94
C SER A 182 -7.32 3.17 24.92
N SER A 183 -6.69 2.69 23.85
CA SER A 183 -7.35 1.91 22.82
C SER A 183 -6.38 0.96 22.16
N THR A 184 -6.90 -0.17 21.70
CA THR A 184 -6.16 -1.12 20.87
C THR A 184 -6.90 -1.26 19.55
N LEU A 185 -6.22 -0.95 18.45
CA LEU A 185 -6.79 -0.81 17.13
C LEU A 185 -6.05 -1.69 16.13
N ARG A 186 -6.77 -2.14 15.12
CA ARG A 186 -6.19 -2.82 13.96
C ARG A 186 -5.98 -1.78 12.87
N ILE A 187 -4.73 -1.50 12.52
CA ILE A 187 -4.35 -0.49 11.50
C ILE A 187 -3.69 -1.16 10.29
N PRO A 188 -3.75 -0.56 9.08
CA PRO A 188 -3.05 -1.10 7.92
C PRO A 188 -1.56 -1.24 8.20
N ALA A 189 -0.97 -2.36 7.79
CA ALA A 189 0.44 -2.65 8.05
C ALA A 189 1.41 -1.87 7.14
N ASP A 190 0.90 -1.30 6.06
CA ASP A 190 1.66 -0.57 5.05
C ASP A 190 1.67 0.95 5.27
N LEU A 191 1.23 1.42 6.44
CA LEU A 191 1.42 2.81 6.85
C LEU A 191 2.89 3.04 7.20
N GLU A 192 3.45 4.15 6.75
CA GLU A 192 4.78 4.57 7.22
C GLU A 192 4.71 5.05 8.68
N TYR A 193 3.71 5.84 9.00
CA TYR A 193 3.43 6.31 10.35
C TYR A 193 1.92 6.47 10.56
N CYS A 194 1.53 6.61 11.82
CA CYS A 194 0.26 7.19 12.21
C CYS A 194 0.50 8.46 13.01
N GLU A 195 -0.42 9.41 12.90
CA GLU A 195 -0.40 10.62 13.71
C GLU A 195 -1.48 10.52 14.80
N ILE A 196 -1.05 10.54 16.05
CA ILE A 196 -1.93 10.60 17.23
C ILE A 196 -2.15 12.08 17.55
N VAL A 197 -3.39 12.52 17.48
CA VAL A 197 -3.82 13.89 17.71
C VAL A 197 -4.65 13.92 18.99
N VAL A 198 -4.22 14.68 19.98
CA VAL A 198 -4.90 14.82 21.27
C VAL A 198 -5.35 16.26 21.42
N THR A 199 -6.65 16.47 21.68
CA THR A 199 -7.22 17.77 22.02
C THR A 199 -7.51 17.82 23.52
N ASP A 200 -7.00 18.84 24.20
CA ASP A 200 -7.24 19.05 25.64
C ASP A 200 -8.48 19.91 25.94
N GLY A 201 -8.72 20.19 27.22
CA GLY A 201 -9.87 20.99 27.68
C GLY A 201 -9.82 22.47 27.30
N ASP A 202 -8.65 23.01 27.01
CA ASP A 202 -8.47 24.38 26.53
C ASP A 202 -8.54 24.46 25.00
N GLY A 203 -8.73 23.32 24.32
CA GLY A 203 -8.76 23.20 22.87
C GLY A 203 -7.37 23.17 22.23
N GLN A 204 -6.30 23.05 23.01
CA GLN A 204 -4.95 22.87 22.47
C GLN A 204 -4.81 21.48 21.86
N VAL A 205 -4.09 21.41 20.74
CA VAL A 205 -3.89 20.19 19.98
C VAL A 205 -2.42 19.77 20.03
N THR A 206 -2.17 18.59 20.58
CA THR A 206 -0.86 17.93 20.55
C THR A 206 -0.86 16.85 19.48
N ARG A 207 0.20 16.79 18.67
CA ARG A 207 0.37 15.80 17.60
C ARG A 207 1.63 15.00 17.85
N LEU A 208 1.54 13.68 17.72
CA LEU A 208 2.67 12.78 17.85
C LEU A 208 2.65 11.77 16.70
N ARG A 209 3.79 11.61 16.02
CA ARG A 209 3.94 10.58 14.98
C ARG A 209 4.54 9.31 15.57
N HIS A 210 4.03 8.16 15.10
CA HIS A 210 4.56 6.85 15.45
C HIS A 210 4.70 5.97 14.20
N PRO A 211 5.87 5.33 13.97
CA PRO A 211 7.11 5.44 14.74
C PRO A 211 7.68 6.88 14.70
N GLN A 212 8.51 7.23 15.69
CA GLN A 212 9.23 8.50 15.67
C GLN A 212 10.45 8.34 14.73
N ASP A 213 10.66 9.29 13.83
CA ASP A 213 11.83 9.33 12.97
C ASP A 213 13.10 9.29 13.85
N SER A 214 14.02 8.38 13.53
CA SER A 214 15.29 8.16 14.25
C SER A 214 16.33 9.21 13.90
#